data_AF-A0AAW3PQE5-F1
#
_entry.id   AF-A0AAW3PQE5-F1
#
_cell.length_a   1.000
_cell.length_b   1.000
_cell.length_c   1.000
_cell.angle_alpha   90.00
_cell.angle_beta   90.00
_cell.angle_gamma   90.00
#
_symmetry.space_group_name_H-M   'P 1'
#
loop_
_entity.id
_entity.type
_entity.pdbx_description
1 polymer ?
#
loop_
_entity_poly.entity_id
_entity_poly.type
_entity_poly.pdbx_seq_one_letter_code
_entity_poly.pdbx_strand_id
1 'polypeptide(L)'
;MDLVTPTLETLFSPTPDKLYFPACLAAVAIIAWLVARHVPFYRSAVDKSLSMRYRNLDGFRGILATSVVFHHFACNQALLSTGVWGAGTEFLRNLGTIPVAMFFMVTGLLFWERACRGTLDVRTFFVGRVRRLAPLYLFYAAVIVACTLYWFPRNAVGAPTQLLADLLKTVSLGWFGAFPINGAERTPYLSGVWWTLAYEWRFYVAVPFLAWFVATRAWRKLLALAIVTACAALYGPPGGMALLFAFGAVAYEVSRHPAIRARLATKPAATVALLILATSPSPAERYSIEGALPLLPVFLCIASGNTFYGVLKTRPLALLGTTSFSIYMIHMVIVYMIIHAFNKFVFPINSAGDSGIWALAFACALIAVLCALLTYRYVEHPFIATRNDARPARRAPERTRVRRVEHRSSDEEHVVDAVGETASR
;
A
#
# COMPACT_ATOMS: atom_id res chain seq x y z
N MET A 1 -24.88 -22.72 -0.03
CA MET A 1 -23.43 -22.46 0.05
C MET A 1 -23.00 -23.00 1.39
N ASP A 2 -22.39 -24.18 1.39
CA ASP A 2 -21.84 -24.74 2.61
C ASP A 2 -20.61 -23.90 2.97
N LEU A 3 -20.80 -22.96 3.91
CA LEU A 3 -19.70 -22.34 4.63
C LEU A 3 -19.02 -23.48 5.37
N VAL A 4 -18.06 -24.14 4.72
CA VAL A 4 -17.12 -25.05 5.39
C VAL A 4 -16.31 -24.17 6.32
N THR A 5 -16.82 -23.94 7.53
CA THR A 5 -16.08 -23.30 8.61
C THR A 5 -14.88 -24.21 8.91
N PRO A 6 -13.63 -23.77 8.68
CA PRO A 6 -12.48 -24.58 9.03
C PRO A 6 -12.56 -24.91 10.52
N THR A 7 -12.39 -26.19 10.86
CA THR A 7 -12.31 -26.60 12.27
C THR A 7 -11.12 -25.92 12.94
N LEU A 8 -11.18 -25.68 14.25
CA LEU A 8 -10.06 -25.07 14.99
C LEU A 8 -8.74 -25.83 14.78
N GLU A 9 -8.80 -27.16 14.64
CA GLU A 9 -7.64 -28.00 14.31
C GLU A 9 -7.04 -27.69 12.94
N THR A 10 -7.85 -27.51 11.90
CA THR A 10 -7.34 -27.14 10.56
C THR A 10 -6.81 -25.70 10.51
N LEU A 11 -7.38 -24.80 11.32
CA LEU A 11 -6.92 -23.42 11.40
C LEU A 11 -5.53 -23.32 12.04
N PHE A 12 -5.30 -24.05 13.14
CA PHE A 12 -4.04 -24.02 13.91
C PHE A 12 -3.07 -25.15 13.55
N SER A 13 -3.37 -25.98 12.55
CA SER A 13 -2.43 -27.00 12.09
C SER A 13 -1.14 -26.34 11.60
N PRO A 14 0.04 -26.77 12.09
CA PRO A 14 1.32 -26.24 11.68
C PRO A 14 1.67 -26.78 10.29
N THR A 15 1.10 -26.18 9.25
CA THR A 15 1.51 -26.47 7.88
C THR A 15 2.86 -25.79 7.58
N PRO A 16 3.71 -26.37 6.72
CA PRO A 16 5.01 -25.80 6.38
C PRO A 16 4.92 -24.32 5.99
N ASP A 17 3.93 -23.94 5.19
CA ASP A 17 3.72 -22.56 4.77
C ASP A 17 3.41 -21.59 5.92
N LYS A 18 2.59 -21.99 6.89
CA LYS A 18 2.30 -21.19 8.09
C LYS A 18 3.50 -21.01 9.02
N LEU A 19 4.49 -21.92 8.97
CA LEU A 19 5.72 -21.86 9.76
C LEU A 19 6.86 -21.11 9.05
N TYR A 20 7.13 -21.46 7.78
CA TYR A 20 8.25 -20.91 7.04
C TYR A 20 8.02 -19.45 6.61
N PHE A 21 6.79 -19.07 6.23
CA PHE A 21 6.53 -17.70 5.79
C PHE A 21 6.89 -16.64 6.86
N PRO A 22 6.42 -16.73 8.12
CA PRO A 22 6.82 -15.78 9.16
C PRO A 22 8.33 -15.76 9.41
N ALA A 23 8.99 -16.92 9.36
CA ALA A 23 10.44 -17.02 9.53
C ALA A 23 11.21 -16.33 8.39
N CYS A 24 10.82 -16.57 7.13
CA CYS A 24 11.42 -15.90 5.97
C CYS A 24 11.16 -14.40 6.00
N LEU A 25 9.96 -13.95 6.38
CA LEU A 25 9.63 -12.53 6.52
C LEU A 25 10.49 -11.87 7.62
N ALA A 26 10.67 -12.54 8.75
CA ALA A 26 11.54 -12.07 9.82
C ALA A 26 13.01 -11.97 9.36
N ALA A 27 13.51 -12.96 8.60
CA ALA A 27 14.85 -12.92 8.03
C ALA A 27 15.03 -11.76 7.04
N VAL A 28 14.07 -11.52 6.15
CA VAL A 28 14.06 -10.36 5.25
C VAL A 28 14.06 -9.05 6.06
N ALA A 29 13.28 -8.98 7.14
CA ALA A 29 13.25 -7.82 8.02
C ALA A 29 14.59 -7.59 8.74
N ILE A 30 15.32 -8.64 9.13
CA ILE A 30 16.67 -8.52 9.72
C ILE A 30 17.63 -7.87 8.70
N ILE A 31 17.60 -8.29 7.44
CA ILE A 31 18.43 -7.67 6.39
C ILE A 31 18.03 -6.20 6.18
N ALA A 32 16.73 -5.89 6.13
CA ALA A 32 16.25 -4.52 6.04
C ALA A 32 16.73 -3.66 7.23
N TRP A 33 16.76 -4.24 8.43
CA TRP A 33 17.30 -3.57 9.62
C TRP A 33 18.80 -3.28 9.49
N LEU A 34 19.61 -4.24 9.02
CA LEU A 34 21.03 -4.05 8.76
C LEU A 34 21.26 -2.89 7.77
N VAL A 35 20.51 -2.89 6.66
CA VAL A 35 20.59 -1.81 5.66
C VAL A 35 20.20 -0.46 6.27
N ALA A 36 19.09 -0.39 7.01
CA ALA A 36 18.64 0.84 7.67
C ALA A 36 19.61 1.35 8.75
N ARG A 37 20.39 0.45 9.35
CA ARG A 37 21.40 0.79 10.38
C ARG A 37 22.69 1.31 9.76
N HIS A 38 23.17 0.67 8.71
CA HIS A 38 24.51 0.92 8.16
C HIS A 38 24.55 1.87 6.97
N VAL A 39 23.43 2.13 6.30
CA VAL A 39 23.38 3.02 5.13
C VAL A 39 22.68 4.34 5.50
N PRO A 40 23.40 5.48 5.57
CA PRO A 40 22.84 6.76 6.02
C PRO A 40 21.60 7.23 5.26
N PHE A 41 21.57 6.98 3.94
CA PHE A 41 20.42 7.30 3.09
C PHE A 41 19.13 6.62 3.59
N TYR A 42 19.18 5.29 3.83
CA TYR A 42 18.01 4.55 4.29
C TYR A 42 17.69 4.86 5.75
N ARG A 43 18.70 5.15 6.59
CA ARG A 43 18.47 5.62 7.96
C ARG A 43 17.59 6.88 7.97
N SER A 44 17.95 7.89 7.16
CA SER A 44 17.17 9.13 7.03
C SER A 44 15.77 8.90 6.47
N ALA A 45 15.65 8.04 5.44
CA ALA A 45 14.35 7.69 4.86
C ALA A 45 13.41 7.03 5.89
N VAL A 46 13.94 6.12 6.72
CA VAL A 46 13.20 5.48 7.81
C VAL A 46 12.81 6.48 8.90
N ASP A 47 13.72 7.36 9.31
CA ASP A 47 13.43 8.38 10.33
C ASP A 47 12.29 9.32 9.87
N LYS A 48 12.33 9.72 8.59
CA LYS A 48 11.25 10.49 7.97
C LYS A 48 9.93 9.70 7.98
N SER A 49 9.93 8.44 7.54
CA SER A 49 8.74 7.58 7.55
C SER A 49 8.11 7.46 8.96
N LEU A 50 8.92 7.19 9.97
CA LEU A 50 8.46 7.04 11.37
C LEU A 50 8.01 8.36 12.01
N SER A 51 8.43 9.51 11.48
CA SER A 51 7.96 10.84 11.89
C SER A 51 6.61 11.24 11.28
N MET A 52 6.15 10.53 10.24
CA MET A 52 4.88 10.83 9.58
C MET A 52 3.69 10.54 10.50
N ARG A 53 2.58 11.26 10.28
CA ARG A 53 1.35 11.14 11.07
C ARG A 53 0.83 9.69 11.17
N TYR A 54 0.92 8.96 10.07
CA TYR A 54 0.56 7.54 10.00
C TYR A 54 1.80 6.65 10.01
N ARG A 55 2.59 6.71 11.09
CA ARG A 55 3.83 5.93 11.26
C ARG A 55 3.68 4.41 11.18
N ASN A 56 2.47 3.87 11.34
CA ASN A 56 2.17 2.45 11.19
C ASN A 56 1.86 2.04 9.75
N LEU A 57 1.48 2.98 8.86
CA LEU A 57 1.07 2.64 7.50
C LEU A 57 2.24 2.17 6.63
N ASP A 58 3.43 2.76 6.76
CA ASP A 58 4.58 2.27 6.00
C ASP A 58 4.98 0.87 6.47
N GLY A 59 5.08 0.62 7.79
CA GLY A 59 5.34 -0.73 8.29
C GLY A 59 4.31 -1.76 7.82
N PHE A 60 3.04 -1.36 7.77
CA PHE A 60 1.97 -2.17 7.21
C PHE A 60 2.22 -2.49 5.73
N ARG A 61 2.46 -1.47 4.89
CA ARG A 61 2.79 -1.62 3.47
C ARG A 61 4.01 -2.50 3.23
N GLY A 62 4.99 -2.48 4.13
CA GLY A 62 6.18 -3.33 4.07
C GLY A 62 5.84 -4.82 4.18
N ILE A 63 4.96 -5.18 5.11
CA ILE A 63 4.43 -6.56 5.21
C ILE A 63 3.66 -6.90 3.95
N LEU A 64 2.71 -6.05 3.53
CA LEU A 64 1.86 -6.31 2.36
C LEU A 64 2.69 -6.57 1.09
N ALA A 65 3.66 -5.70 0.79
CA ALA A 65 4.50 -5.85 -0.41
C ALA A 65 5.32 -7.13 -0.38
N THR A 66 5.86 -7.50 0.79
CA THR A 66 6.69 -8.70 0.93
C THR A 66 5.83 -9.97 0.84
N SER A 67 4.62 -9.98 1.41
CA SER A 67 3.67 -11.11 1.27
C SER A 67 3.36 -11.42 -0.20
N VAL A 68 3.17 -10.39 -1.03
CA VAL A 68 2.89 -10.55 -2.47
C VAL A 68 4.05 -11.26 -3.20
N VAL A 69 5.30 -11.06 -2.76
CA VAL A 69 6.46 -11.79 -3.32
C VAL A 69 6.32 -13.29 -3.10
N PHE A 70 5.98 -13.72 -1.88
CA PHE A 70 5.78 -15.13 -1.54
C PHE A 70 4.58 -15.74 -2.26
N HIS A 71 3.49 -14.96 -2.43
CA HIS A 71 2.36 -15.39 -3.25
C HIS A 71 2.78 -15.71 -4.68
N HIS A 72 3.51 -14.81 -5.34
CA HIS A 72 3.93 -15.02 -6.72
C HIS A 72 5.03 -16.07 -6.86
N PHE A 73 5.84 -16.29 -5.82
CA PHE A 73 6.71 -17.46 -5.76
C PHE A 73 5.88 -18.75 -5.80
N ALA A 74 4.86 -18.88 -4.93
CA ALA A 74 3.98 -20.03 -4.92
C ALA A 74 3.24 -20.21 -6.25
N CYS A 75 2.82 -19.12 -6.92
CA CYS A 75 2.21 -19.22 -8.25
C CYS A 75 3.15 -19.76 -9.32
N ASN A 76 4.43 -19.36 -9.30
CA ASN A 76 5.42 -19.89 -10.23
C ASN A 76 5.82 -21.33 -9.89
N GLN A 77 5.87 -21.68 -8.60
CA GLN A 77 6.08 -23.05 -8.17
C GLN A 77 4.98 -23.95 -8.74
N ALA A 78 3.71 -23.59 -8.54
CA ALA A 78 2.58 -24.34 -9.08
C ALA A 78 2.61 -24.38 -10.62
N LEU A 79 2.92 -23.27 -11.28
CA LEU A 79 3.06 -23.23 -12.73
C LEU A 79 4.09 -24.24 -13.25
N LEU A 80 5.24 -24.36 -12.56
CA LEU A 80 6.28 -25.32 -12.90
C LEU A 80 5.90 -26.75 -12.55
N SER A 81 5.13 -26.96 -11.48
CA SER A 81 4.75 -28.28 -11.00
C SER A 81 3.55 -28.90 -11.71
N THR A 82 2.54 -28.09 -12.03
CA THR A 82 1.24 -28.56 -12.53
C THR A 82 0.88 -27.96 -13.89
N GLY A 83 1.63 -26.97 -14.37
CA GLY A 83 1.28 -26.20 -15.57
C GLY A 83 0.21 -25.14 -15.33
N VAL A 84 -0.34 -25.02 -14.11
CA VAL A 84 -1.41 -24.07 -13.78
C VAL A 84 -0.86 -22.96 -12.88
N TRP A 85 -1.05 -21.71 -13.29
CA TRP A 85 -0.67 -20.56 -12.48
C TRP A 85 -1.68 -20.32 -11.36
N GLY A 86 -1.21 -20.40 -10.11
CA GLY A 86 -2.05 -20.20 -8.93
C GLY A 86 -1.32 -20.64 -7.65
N ALA A 87 -1.77 -20.19 -6.49
CA ALA A 87 -1.18 -20.65 -5.23
C ALA A 87 -1.77 -22.02 -4.83
N GLY A 88 -0.92 -22.93 -4.34
CA GLY A 88 -1.33 -24.30 -3.98
C GLY A 88 -2.14 -24.42 -2.69
N THR A 89 -2.12 -23.40 -1.81
CA THR A 89 -2.90 -23.36 -0.56
C THR A 89 -3.68 -22.05 -0.44
N GLU A 90 -4.74 -22.05 0.36
CA GLU A 90 -5.52 -20.84 0.64
C GLU A 90 -4.70 -19.77 1.36
N PHE A 91 -3.81 -20.19 2.27
CA PHE A 91 -2.89 -19.30 2.95
C PHE A 91 -1.99 -18.56 1.96
N LEU A 92 -1.32 -19.29 1.06
CA LEU A 92 -0.45 -18.72 0.02
C LEU A 92 -1.25 -17.87 -0.98
N ARG A 93 -2.51 -18.23 -1.27
CA ARG A 93 -3.42 -17.38 -2.07
C ARG A 93 -3.72 -16.05 -1.37
N ASN A 94 -3.99 -16.10 -0.07
CA ASN A 94 -4.30 -14.91 0.74
C ASN A 94 -3.08 -13.99 0.93
N LEU A 95 -1.85 -14.49 0.82
CA LEU A 95 -0.64 -13.66 0.75
C LEU A 95 -0.59 -12.75 -0.49
N GLY A 96 -1.43 -12.98 -1.51
CA GLY A 96 -1.60 -12.07 -2.65
C GLY A 96 -2.86 -11.23 -2.53
N THR A 97 -4.01 -11.89 -2.31
CA THR A 97 -5.33 -11.24 -2.33
C THR A 97 -5.50 -10.21 -1.22
N ILE A 98 -5.18 -10.56 0.04
CA ILE A 98 -5.39 -9.64 1.18
C ILE A 98 -4.46 -8.42 1.07
N PRO A 99 -3.15 -8.58 0.78
CA PRO A 99 -2.27 -7.43 0.57
C PRO A 99 -2.72 -6.45 -0.49
N VAL A 100 -3.14 -6.93 -1.66
CA VAL A 100 -3.63 -6.06 -2.74
C VAL A 100 -4.90 -5.33 -2.31
N ALA A 101 -5.82 -6.03 -1.62
CA ALA A 101 -7.03 -5.40 -1.08
C ALA A 101 -6.70 -4.26 -0.10
N MET A 102 -5.77 -4.51 0.81
CA MET A 102 -5.31 -3.53 1.80
C MET A 102 -4.58 -2.35 1.16
N PHE A 103 -3.81 -2.54 0.08
CA PHE A 103 -3.21 -1.43 -0.67
C PHE A 103 -4.27 -0.49 -1.26
N PHE A 104 -5.37 -1.01 -1.80
CA PHE A 104 -6.49 -0.20 -2.26
C PHE A 104 -7.20 0.53 -1.11
N MET A 105 -7.37 -0.11 0.06
CA MET A 105 -7.89 0.56 1.25
C MET A 105 -6.97 1.68 1.77
N VAL A 106 -5.65 1.49 1.79
CA VAL A 106 -4.67 2.54 2.13
C VAL A 106 -4.81 3.72 1.17
N THR A 107 -4.92 3.44 -0.12
CA THR A 107 -5.12 4.44 -1.17
C THR A 107 -6.41 5.23 -0.94
N GLY A 108 -7.53 4.54 -0.74
CA GLY A 108 -8.82 5.16 -0.43
C GLY A 108 -8.77 6.06 0.81
N LEU A 109 -8.16 5.59 1.90
CA LEU A 109 -8.01 6.34 3.16
C LEU A 109 -7.22 7.64 2.96
N LEU A 110 -6.04 7.57 2.34
CA LEU A 110 -5.16 8.73 2.19
C LEU A 110 -5.75 9.79 1.27
N PHE A 111 -6.46 9.37 0.21
CA PHE A 111 -7.07 10.30 -0.72
C PHE A 111 -8.36 10.90 -0.20
N TRP A 112 -9.21 10.10 0.46
CA TRP A 112 -10.40 10.61 1.12
C TRP A 112 -10.07 11.61 2.21
N GLU A 113 -9.00 11.39 2.97
CA GLU A 113 -8.50 12.38 3.92
C GLU A 113 -8.16 13.71 3.23
N ARG A 114 -7.36 13.66 2.16
CA ARG A 114 -6.92 14.88 1.45
C ARG A 114 -8.11 15.66 0.88
N ALA A 115 -9.10 14.95 0.34
CA ALA A 115 -10.36 15.50 -0.12
C ALA A 115 -11.14 16.17 1.03
N CYS A 116 -11.34 15.47 2.15
CA CYS A 116 -12.03 16.00 3.34
C CYS A 116 -11.37 17.25 3.93
N ARG A 117 -10.05 17.40 3.78
CA ARG A 117 -9.30 18.57 4.26
C ARG A 117 -9.42 19.79 3.34
N GLY A 118 -9.99 19.64 2.13
CA GLY A 118 -10.05 20.72 1.14
C GLY A 118 -8.68 21.14 0.59
N THR A 119 -7.66 20.29 0.71
CA THR A 119 -6.26 20.61 0.35
C THR A 119 -5.83 20.03 -1.00
N LEU A 120 -6.80 19.58 -1.82
CA LEU A 120 -6.52 18.90 -3.07
C LEU A 120 -6.29 19.91 -4.20
N ASP A 121 -5.02 20.24 -4.45
CA ASP A 121 -4.61 20.85 -5.71
C ASP A 121 -4.44 19.76 -6.79
N VAL A 122 -5.28 19.80 -7.83
CA VAL A 122 -5.38 18.76 -8.86
C VAL A 122 -4.06 18.61 -9.63
N ARG A 123 -3.42 19.72 -10.02
CA ARG A 123 -2.15 19.70 -10.74
C ARG A 123 -1.04 19.06 -9.92
N THR A 124 -0.85 19.53 -8.68
CA THR A 124 0.15 18.99 -7.75
C THR A 124 -0.12 17.53 -7.41
N PHE A 125 -1.39 17.13 -7.37
CA PHE A 125 -1.79 15.74 -7.19
C PHE A 125 -1.28 14.86 -8.34
N PHE A 126 -1.63 15.15 -9.59
CA PHE A 126 -1.24 14.32 -10.74
C PHE A 126 0.26 14.32 -10.97
N VAL A 127 0.91 15.49 -10.91
CA VAL A 127 2.39 15.58 -11.01
C VAL A 127 3.06 14.75 -9.92
N GLY A 128 2.52 14.78 -8.71
CA GLY A 128 3.02 13.97 -7.60
C GLY A 128 2.76 12.47 -7.74
N ARG A 129 1.81 12.04 -8.58
CA ARG A 129 1.59 10.62 -8.93
C ARG A 129 2.53 10.18 -10.03
N VAL A 130 2.66 10.96 -11.11
CA VAL A 130 3.59 10.69 -12.20
C VAL A 130 5.03 10.59 -11.67
N ARG A 131 5.48 11.56 -10.86
CA ARG A 131 6.84 11.53 -10.27
C ARG A 131 7.09 10.34 -9.33
N ARG A 132 6.04 9.80 -8.72
CA ARG A 132 6.14 8.62 -7.85
C ARG A 132 6.17 7.32 -8.65
N LEU A 133 5.31 7.22 -9.67
CA LEU A 133 5.07 5.96 -10.38
C LEU A 133 5.94 5.82 -11.63
N ALA A 134 6.01 6.87 -12.47
CA ALA A 134 6.56 6.78 -13.82
C ALA A 134 8.04 6.37 -13.89
N PRO A 135 8.97 6.95 -13.09
CA PRO A 135 10.39 6.64 -13.25
C PRO A 135 10.67 5.14 -13.09
N LEU A 136 10.14 4.56 -12.02
CA LEU A 136 10.37 3.18 -11.69
C LEU A 136 9.52 2.23 -12.54
N TYR A 137 8.28 2.61 -12.85
CA TYR A 137 7.44 1.85 -13.77
C TYR A 137 8.12 1.72 -15.13
N LEU A 138 8.58 2.83 -15.73
CA LEU A 138 9.20 2.81 -17.06
C LEU A 138 10.51 2.02 -17.07
N PHE A 139 11.32 2.13 -16.01
CA PHE A 139 12.51 1.30 -15.84
C PHE A 139 12.18 -0.19 -15.88
N TYR A 140 11.20 -0.64 -15.08
CA TYR A 140 10.82 -2.05 -15.07
C TYR A 140 10.02 -2.49 -16.29
N ALA A 141 9.30 -1.58 -16.93
CA ALA A 141 8.64 -1.83 -18.20
C ALA A 141 9.68 -2.16 -19.29
N ALA A 142 10.80 -1.44 -19.34
CA ALA A 142 11.92 -1.77 -20.22
C ALA A 142 12.56 -3.12 -19.88
N VAL A 143 12.75 -3.44 -18.59
CA VAL A 143 13.25 -4.75 -18.14
C VAL A 143 12.31 -5.87 -18.59
N ILE A 144 10.99 -5.70 -18.39
CA ILE A 144 9.97 -6.68 -18.80
C ILE A 144 10.00 -6.90 -20.31
N VAL A 145 10.06 -5.82 -21.11
CA VAL A 145 10.16 -5.93 -22.58
C VAL A 145 11.41 -6.71 -22.97
N ALA A 146 12.58 -6.36 -22.40
CA ALA A 146 13.83 -7.06 -22.69
C ALA A 146 13.75 -8.56 -22.32
N CYS A 147 13.25 -8.87 -21.13
CA CYS A 147 13.03 -10.25 -20.67
C CYS A 147 12.04 -11.01 -21.57
N THR A 148 10.94 -10.37 -21.98
CA THR A 148 9.95 -10.96 -22.89
C THR A 148 10.56 -11.31 -24.24
N LEU A 149 11.30 -10.37 -24.84
CA LEU A 149 11.93 -10.59 -26.15
C LEU A 149 12.99 -11.70 -26.08
N TYR A 150 13.70 -11.82 -24.96
CA TYR A 150 14.72 -12.84 -24.77
C TYR A 150 14.15 -14.24 -24.43
N TRP A 151 13.18 -14.34 -23.51
CA TRP A 151 12.65 -15.62 -23.03
C TRP A 151 11.49 -16.17 -23.85
N PHE A 152 10.76 -15.33 -24.57
CA PHE A 152 9.61 -15.74 -25.38
C PHE A 152 9.78 -15.39 -26.88
N PRO A 153 10.89 -15.79 -27.53
CA PRO A 153 11.26 -15.31 -28.86
C PRO A 153 10.37 -15.80 -30.03
N ARG A 154 9.26 -16.52 -29.78
CA ARG A 154 8.47 -17.20 -30.81
C ARG A 154 7.08 -16.64 -31.11
N ASN A 155 6.79 -15.40 -30.73
CA ASN A 155 5.49 -14.79 -31.04
C ASN A 155 5.57 -13.48 -31.80
N ALA A 156 6.72 -13.19 -32.43
CA ALA A 156 6.82 -12.09 -33.38
C ALA A 156 5.81 -12.32 -34.52
N VAL A 157 4.59 -11.83 -34.32
CA VAL A 157 3.70 -11.52 -35.42
C VAL A 157 4.57 -10.69 -36.36
N GLY A 158 4.63 -11.05 -37.64
CA GLY A 158 5.36 -10.29 -38.66
C GLY A 158 4.74 -8.90 -38.91
N ALA A 159 4.23 -8.24 -37.88
CA ALA A 159 3.50 -6.99 -37.86
C ALA A 159 4.23 -5.99 -36.95
N PRO A 160 5.19 -5.23 -37.49
CA PRO A 160 5.86 -4.14 -36.76
C PRO A 160 4.88 -3.14 -36.11
N THR A 161 3.70 -2.98 -36.69
CA THR A 161 2.61 -2.16 -36.16
C THR A 161 2.04 -2.70 -34.83
N GLN A 162 1.92 -4.01 -34.68
CA GLN A 162 1.46 -4.63 -33.42
C GLN A 162 2.51 -4.45 -32.32
N LEU A 163 3.79 -4.66 -32.64
CA LEU A 163 4.90 -4.41 -31.71
C LEU A 163 4.92 -2.95 -31.26
N LEU A 164 4.77 -2.00 -32.19
CA LEU A 164 4.67 -0.59 -31.84
C LEU A 164 3.48 -0.30 -30.92
N ALA A 165 2.30 -0.85 -31.22
CA ALA A 165 1.12 -0.69 -30.38
C ALA A 165 1.33 -1.25 -28.97
N ASP A 166 1.96 -2.42 -28.84
CA ASP A 166 2.27 -3.03 -27.55
C ASP A 166 3.30 -2.20 -26.76
N LEU A 167 4.34 -1.68 -27.42
CA LEU A 167 5.31 -0.78 -26.78
C LEU A 167 4.67 0.53 -26.31
N LEU A 168 3.74 1.09 -27.08
CA LEU A 168 2.96 2.27 -26.67
C LEU A 168 2.07 1.98 -25.45
N LYS A 169 1.45 0.80 -25.38
CA LYS A 169 0.74 0.35 -24.17
C LYS A 169 1.71 0.17 -23.00
N THR A 170 2.92 -0.34 -23.23
CA THR A 170 3.92 -0.56 -22.18
C THR A 170 4.37 0.73 -21.51
N VAL A 171 4.38 1.87 -22.21
CA VAL A 171 4.72 3.17 -21.61
C VAL A 171 3.50 3.89 -20.99
N SER A 172 2.31 3.29 -21.03
CA SER A 172 1.05 3.91 -20.57
C SER A 172 0.87 3.88 -19.04
N LEU A 173 1.94 3.68 -18.27
CA LEU A 173 1.91 3.61 -16.80
C LEU A 173 0.90 2.61 -16.25
N GLY A 174 0.70 1.47 -16.93
CA GLY A 174 -0.19 0.40 -16.50
C GLY A 174 -1.66 0.59 -16.84
N TRP A 175 -2.04 1.63 -17.60
CA TRP A 175 -3.45 1.89 -17.98
C TRP A 175 -4.19 0.68 -18.58
N PHE A 176 -3.49 -0.11 -19.41
CA PHE A 176 -4.06 -1.29 -20.09
C PHE A 176 -3.93 -2.58 -19.28
N GLY A 177 -3.38 -2.54 -18.06
CA GLY A 177 -3.11 -3.75 -17.27
C GLY A 177 -2.00 -4.60 -17.88
N ALA A 178 -2.01 -5.91 -17.59
CA ALA A 178 -1.08 -6.86 -18.16
C ALA A 178 -1.59 -7.39 -19.51
N PHE A 179 -0.74 -7.44 -20.52
CA PHE A 179 -1.07 -7.88 -21.87
C PHE A 179 0.14 -8.59 -22.53
N PRO A 180 -0.08 -9.42 -23.57
CA PRO A 180 1.00 -10.00 -24.36
C PRO A 180 1.80 -8.90 -25.07
N ILE A 181 3.13 -8.95 -25.01
CA ILE A 181 4.00 -8.05 -25.76
C ILE A 181 4.61 -8.83 -26.91
N ASN A 182 4.52 -8.31 -28.14
CA ASN A 182 5.07 -8.99 -29.32
C ASN A 182 4.52 -10.43 -29.45
N GLY A 183 3.21 -10.58 -29.27
CA GLY A 183 2.48 -11.85 -29.26
C GLY A 183 2.82 -12.81 -28.11
N ALA A 184 3.72 -12.44 -27.20
CA ALA A 184 4.15 -13.34 -26.13
C ALA A 184 3.11 -13.46 -25.02
N GLU A 185 2.21 -14.45 -25.15
CA GLU A 185 1.13 -14.77 -24.21
C GLU A 185 1.60 -15.02 -22.77
N ARG A 186 2.89 -15.35 -22.59
CA ARG A 186 3.51 -15.57 -21.27
C ARG A 186 4.06 -14.30 -20.61
N THR A 187 4.02 -13.16 -21.30
CA THR A 187 4.44 -11.85 -20.75
C THR A 187 3.74 -11.51 -19.42
N PRO A 188 2.45 -11.80 -19.21
CA PRO A 188 1.77 -11.55 -17.93
C PRO A 188 2.38 -12.26 -16.71
N TYR A 189 3.20 -13.31 -16.88
CA TYR A 189 3.97 -13.87 -15.76
C TYR A 189 5.03 -12.91 -15.22
N LEU A 190 5.49 -11.95 -16.05
CA LEU A 190 6.43 -10.90 -15.69
C LEU A 190 5.72 -9.59 -15.33
N SER A 191 4.66 -9.25 -16.07
CA SER A 191 3.98 -7.96 -15.99
C SER A 191 2.66 -7.97 -15.23
N GLY A 192 2.28 -9.10 -14.63
CA GLY A 192 0.98 -9.29 -13.98
C GLY A 192 0.64 -8.21 -12.95
N VAL A 193 1.62 -7.55 -12.33
CA VAL A 193 1.37 -6.44 -11.41
C VAL A 193 0.73 -5.20 -12.04
N TRP A 194 0.79 -5.02 -13.37
CA TRP A 194 0.25 -3.82 -14.04
C TRP A 194 -1.26 -3.69 -13.93
N TRP A 195 -2.00 -4.79 -13.71
CA TRP A 195 -3.46 -4.73 -13.60
C TRP A 195 -3.91 -3.86 -12.41
N THR A 196 -3.22 -3.89 -11.26
CA THR A 196 -3.60 -3.08 -10.09
C THR A 196 -3.39 -1.60 -10.34
N LEU A 197 -2.33 -1.25 -11.08
CA LEU A 197 -2.00 0.13 -11.43
C LEU A 197 -3.05 0.75 -12.35
N ALA A 198 -3.65 -0.04 -13.25
CA ALA A 198 -4.80 0.39 -14.07
C ALA A 198 -5.95 0.91 -13.19
N TYR A 199 -6.32 0.15 -12.15
CA TYR A 199 -7.36 0.55 -11.21
C TYR A 199 -6.97 1.77 -10.39
N GLU A 200 -5.72 1.86 -9.98
CA GLU A 200 -5.21 3.01 -9.24
C GLU A 200 -5.30 4.30 -10.07
N TRP A 201 -4.94 4.27 -11.36
CA TRP A 201 -5.10 5.41 -12.26
C TRP A 201 -6.56 5.81 -12.49
N ARG A 202 -7.45 4.83 -12.70
CA ARG A 202 -8.90 5.09 -12.83
C ARG A 202 -9.44 5.76 -11.56
N PHE A 203 -9.02 5.29 -10.39
CA PHE A 203 -9.34 5.93 -9.12
C PHE A 203 -8.78 7.35 -9.04
N TYR A 204 -7.52 7.58 -9.44
CA TYR A 204 -6.91 8.91 -9.44
C TYR A 204 -7.66 9.91 -10.33
N VAL A 205 -8.15 9.48 -11.49
CA VAL A 205 -8.99 10.30 -12.37
C VAL A 205 -10.32 10.63 -11.70
N ALA A 206 -10.91 9.71 -10.92
CA ALA A 206 -12.13 9.95 -10.17
C ALA A 206 -11.93 10.90 -8.95
N VAL A 207 -10.74 10.94 -8.36
CA VAL A 207 -10.47 11.70 -7.12
C VAL A 207 -10.83 13.19 -7.18
N PRO A 208 -10.48 13.98 -8.22
CA PRO A 208 -10.90 15.38 -8.33
C PRO A 208 -12.42 15.56 -8.31
N PHE A 209 -13.16 14.70 -9.02
CA PHE A 209 -14.62 14.71 -9.03
C PHE A 209 -15.16 14.38 -7.63
N LEU A 210 -14.67 13.31 -7.00
CA LEU A 210 -15.07 12.93 -5.65
C LEU A 210 -14.77 14.03 -4.63
N ALA A 211 -13.60 14.67 -4.71
CA ALA A 211 -13.20 15.75 -3.83
C ALA A 211 -14.14 16.96 -3.93
N TRP A 212 -14.65 17.26 -5.13
CA TRP A 212 -15.64 18.32 -5.33
C TRP A 212 -16.96 18.05 -4.58
N PHE A 213 -17.41 16.80 -4.53
CA PHE A 213 -18.59 16.40 -3.74
C PHE A 213 -18.30 16.40 -2.23
N VAL A 214 -17.14 15.87 -1.82
CA VAL A 214 -16.75 15.68 -0.42
C VAL A 214 -16.48 16.99 0.31
N ALA A 215 -16.07 18.05 -0.39
CA ALA A 215 -15.79 19.37 0.19
C ALA A 215 -17.03 20.10 0.76
N THR A 216 -18.21 19.47 0.76
CA THR A 216 -19.48 20.10 1.17
C THR A 216 -20.33 19.17 2.04
N ARG A 217 -21.59 19.57 2.31
CA ARG A 217 -22.56 18.93 3.23
C ARG A 217 -22.56 17.38 3.17
N ALA A 218 -22.87 16.76 4.31
CA ALA A 218 -22.82 15.30 4.51
C ALA A 218 -23.55 14.47 3.43
N TRP A 219 -24.66 14.95 2.88
CA TRP A 219 -25.40 14.24 1.82
C TRP A 219 -24.61 14.11 0.50
N ARG A 220 -23.69 15.04 0.18
CA ARG A 220 -22.81 14.93 -0.99
C ARG A 220 -21.69 13.90 -0.78
N LYS A 221 -21.30 13.64 0.47
CA LYS A 221 -20.42 12.51 0.80
C LYS A 221 -21.12 11.17 0.60
N LEU A 222 -22.39 11.08 1.02
CA LEU A 222 -23.24 9.91 0.79
C LEU A 222 -23.48 9.69 -0.70
N LEU A 223 -23.70 10.76 -1.48
CA LEU A 223 -23.82 10.69 -2.93
C LEU A 223 -22.51 10.23 -3.59
N ALA A 224 -21.36 10.75 -3.17
CA ALA A 224 -20.06 10.33 -3.68
C ALA A 224 -19.80 8.84 -3.38
N LEU A 225 -20.14 8.39 -2.17
CA LEU A 225 -20.05 6.98 -1.78
C LEU A 225 -21.03 6.13 -2.60
N ALA A 226 -22.27 6.58 -2.79
CA ALA A 226 -23.27 5.90 -3.59
C ALA A 226 -22.87 5.80 -5.07
N ILE A 227 -22.24 6.84 -5.64
CA ILE A 227 -21.70 6.81 -7.02
C ILE A 227 -20.54 5.82 -7.11
N VAL A 228 -19.61 5.81 -6.16
CA VAL A 228 -18.51 4.83 -6.14
C VAL A 228 -19.06 3.41 -6.06
N THR A 229 -20.05 3.17 -5.21
CA THR A 229 -20.71 1.87 -5.06
C THR A 229 -21.58 1.50 -6.27
N ALA A 230 -22.24 2.46 -6.91
CA ALA A 230 -23.03 2.23 -8.12
C ALA A 230 -22.13 1.95 -9.32
N CYS A 231 -21.04 2.70 -9.50
CA CYS A 231 -20.01 2.38 -10.48
C CYS A 231 -19.41 1.00 -10.19
N ALA A 232 -19.14 0.66 -8.93
CA ALA A 232 -18.72 -0.69 -8.55
C ALA A 232 -19.70 -1.75 -9.05
N ALA A 233 -21.01 -1.54 -8.84
CA ALA A 233 -22.05 -2.49 -9.24
C ALA A 233 -22.25 -2.59 -10.76
N LEU A 234 -22.04 -1.49 -11.51
CA LEU A 234 -22.32 -1.43 -12.95
C LEU A 234 -21.20 -2.00 -13.84
N TYR A 235 -19.97 -2.14 -13.35
CA TYR A 235 -18.83 -2.58 -14.17
C TYR A 235 -18.53 -4.09 -14.11
N GLY A 236 -19.44 -4.94 -13.58
CA GLY A 236 -19.18 -6.37 -13.40
C GLY A 236 -17.90 -6.60 -12.59
N PRO A 237 -17.23 -7.77 -12.60
CA PRO A 237 -15.87 -7.90 -12.04
C PRO A 237 -14.96 -6.92 -12.79
N PRO A 238 -14.74 -5.73 -12.22
CA PRO A 238 -14.02 -5.53 -10.96
C PRO A 238 -14.75 -4.66 -9.92
N GLY A 239 -16.07 -4.82 -9.74
CA GLY A 239 -16.85 -4.08 -8.74
C GLY A 239 -16.32 -4.19 -7.31
N GLY A 240 -15.73 -5.34 -6.96
CA GLY A 240 -15.00 -5.52 -5.70
C GLY A 240 -13.89 -4.50 -5.45
N MET A 241 -13.24 -3.96 -6.49
CA MET A 241 -12.12 -3.01 -6.34
C MET A 241 -12.59 -1.65 -5.84
N ALA A 242 -13.69 -1.14 -6.39
CA ALA A 242 -14.26 0.14 -5.97
C ALA A 242 -14.74 0.09 -4.51
N LEU A 243 -15.26 -1.06 -4.07
CA LEU A 243 -15.61 -1.31 -2.67
C LEU A 243 -14.39 -1.18 -1.73
N LEU A 244 -13.21 -1.65 -2.14
CA LEU A 244 -11.99 -1.56 -1.32
C LEU A 244 -11.52 -0.11 -1.15
N PHE A 245 -11.60 0.71 -2.20
CA PHE A 245 -11.35 2.15 -2.06
C PHE A 245 -12.37 2.82 -1.13
N ALA A 246 -13.65 2.43 -1.23
CA ALA A 246 -14.71 2.90 -0.34
C ALA A 246 -14.47 2.48 1.12
N PHE A 247 -14.01 1.26 1.39
CA PHE A 247 -13.60 0.82 2.73
C PHE A 247 -12.47 1.68 3.30
N GLY A 248 -11.52 2.11 2.46
CA GLY A 248 -10.52 3.10 2.84
C GLY A 248 -11.13 4.43 3.30
N ALA A 249 -12.09 4.96 2.54
CA ALA A 249 -12.82 6.19 2.86
C ALA A 249 -13.65 6.06 4.16
N VAL A 250 -14.38 4.95 4.32
CA VAL A 250 -15.13 4.63 5.54
C VAL A 250 -14.19 4.55 6.74
N ALA A 251 -13.06 3.87 6.60
CA ALA A 251 -12.08 3.74 7.67
C ALA A 251 -11.49 5.09 8.10
N TYR A 252 -11.30 6.03 7.17
CA TYR A 252 -10.96 7.40 7.51
C TYR A 252 -12.05 8.06 8.37
N GLU A 253 -13.31 8.08 7.94
CA GLU A 253 -14.38 8.77 8.68
C GLU A 253 -14.59 8.15 10.07
N VAL A 254 -14.58 6.83 10.17
CA VAL A 254 -14.75 6.09 11.42
C VAL A 254 -13.57 6.33 12.38
N SER A 255 -12.32 6.28 11.89
CA SER A 255 -11.12 6.45 12.72
C SER A 255 -10.92 7.87 13.27
N ARG A 256 -11.68 8.86 12.77
CA ARG A 256 -11.68 10.22 13.33
C ARG A 256 -12.39 10.32 14.68
N HIS A 257 -13.30 9.40 14.98
CA HIS A 257 -14.04 9.43 16.23
C HIS A 257 -13.13 9.02 17.40
N PRO A 258 -12.88 9.88 18.41
CA PRO A 258 -11.92 9.62 19.48
C PRO A 258 -12.18 8.31 20.24
N ALA A 259 -13.45 8.01 20.55
CA ALA A 259 -13.82 6.79 21.26
C ALA A 259 -13.54 5.51 20.46
N ILE A 260 -13.78 5.52 19.14
CA ILE A 260 -13.51 4.37 18.28
C ILE A 260 -12.01 4.16 18.17
N ARG A 261 -11.28 5.26 17.93
CA ARG A 261 -9.82 5.24 17.86
C ARG A 261 -9.19 4.70 19.14
N ALA A 262 -9.67 5.13 20.31
CA ALA A 262 -9.21 4.65 21.60
C ALA A 262 -9.42 3.14 21.79
N ARG A 263 -10.56 2.60 21.34
CA ARG A 263 -10.86 1.16 21.41
C ARG A 263 -10.03 0.32 20.44
N LEU A 264 -9.91 0.78 19.19
CA LEU A 264 -9.26 0.02 18.12
C LEU A 264 -7.73 0.12 18.13
N ALA A 265 -7.14 1.08 18.83
CA ALA A 265 -5.68 1.19 18.99
C ALA A 265 -5.10 0.24 20.08
N THR A 266 -5.92 -0.60 20.71
CA THR A 266 -5.53 -1.46 21.84
C THR A 266 -4.90 -2.80 21.40
N LYS A 267 -4.19 -3.47 22.32
CA LYS A 267 -3.64 -4.82 22.08
C LYS A 267 -4.73 -5.88 21.85
N PRO A 268 -5.85 -5.93 22.60
CA PRO A 268 -6.93 -6.88 22.32
C PRO A 268 -7.54 -6.68 20.93
N ALA A 269 -7.75 -5.44 20.49
CA ALA A 269 -8.20 -5.16 19.13
C ALA A 269 -7.22 -5.70 18.07
N ALA A 270 -5.90 -5.61 18.33
CA ALA A 270 -4.89 -6.21 17.48
C ALA A 270 -4.98 -7.74 17.44
N THR A 271 -5.20 -8.41 18.59
CA THR A 271 -5.44 -9.86 18.63
C THR A 271 -6.64 -10.25 17.79
N VAL A 272 -7.77 -9.57 17.99
CA VAL A 272 -9.01 -9.84 17.24
C VAL A 272 -8.78 -9.64 15.74
N ALA A 273 -8.10 -8.56 15.34
CA ALA A 273 -7.76 -8.32 13.94
C ALA A 273 -6.86 -9.40 13.35
N LEU A 274 -5.88 -9.91 14.10
CA LEU A 274 -5.03 -11.03 13.67
C LEU A 274 -5.81 -12.34 13.55
N LEU A 275 -6.76 -12.60 14.46
CA LEU A 275 -7.64 -13.77 14.38
C LEU A 275 -8.54 -13.69 13.15
N ILE A 276 -9.12 -12.53 12.85
CA ILE A 276 -9.90 -12.30 11.63
C ILE A 276 -9.04 -12.55 10.38
N LEU A 277 -7.78 -12.08 10.36
CA LEU A 277 -6.87 -12.37 9.25
C LEU A 277 -6.56 -13.86 9.12
N ALA A 278 -6.35 -14.55 10.25
CA ALA A 278 -6.05 -15.98 10.27
C ALA A 278 -7.23 -16.84 9.76
N THR A 279 -8.47 -16.40 10.00
CA THR A 279 -9.69 -17.08 9.57
C THR A 279 -10.32 -16.51 8.30
N SER A 280 -9.68 -15.53 7.65
CA SER A 280 -10.27 -14.82 6.51
C SER A 280 -10.55 -15.79 5.36
N PRO A 281 -11.78 -15.84 4.83
CA PRO A 281 -12.15 -16.74 3.76
C PRO A 281 -11.33 -16.43 2.50
N SER A 282 -11.20 -17.44 1.66
CA SER A 282 -10.52 -17.33 0.38
C SER A 282 -11.51 -17.69 -0.72
N PRO A 283 -12.46 -16.78 -1.04
CA PRO A 283 -13.53 -17.08 -2.00
C PRO A 283 -12.97 -17.35 -3.40
N ALA A 284 -13.73 -18.09 -4.21
CA ALA A 284 -13.37 -18.39 -5.59
C ALA A 284 -13.22 -17.10 -6.43
N GLU A 285 -14.17 -16.18 -6.28
CA GLU A 285 -14.07 -14.84 -6.85
C GLU A 285 -13.23 -13.93 -5.95
N ARG A 286 -12.07 -13.49 -6.45
CA ARG A 286 -11.20 -12.56 -5.72
C ARG A 286 -11.91 -11.22 -5.52
N TYR A 287 -11.78 -10.68 -4.31
CA TYR A 287 -12.35 -9.37 -3.94
C TYR A 287 -13.89 -9.30 -3.97
N SER A 288 -14.57 -10.45 -3.92
CA SER A 288 -15.99 -10.49 -3.62
C SER A 288 -16.28 -9.83 -2.26
N ILE A 289 -17.55 -9.49 -2.00
CA ILE A 289 -17.97 -8.92 -0.71
C ILE A 289 -17.60 -9.87 0.44
N GLU A 290 -17.76 -11.18 0.24
CA GLU A 290 -17.38 -12.22 1.22
C GLU A 290 -15.90 -12.16 1.60
N GLY A 291 -15.01 -11.97 0.62
CA GLY A 291 -13.57 -11.86 0.87
C GLY A 291 -13.13 -10.47 1.37
N ALA A 292 -13.83 -9.41 0.95
CA ALA A 292 -13.46 -8.04 1.27
C ALA A 292 -13.98 -7.58 2.64
N LEU A 293 -15.20 -7.95 3.01
CA LEU A 293 -15.86 -7.47 4.23
C LEU A 293 -15.10 -7.80 5.53
N PRO A 294 -14.54 -9.01 5.73
CA PRO A 294 -13.74 -9.34 6.90
C PRO A 294 -12.48 -8.48 7.05
N LEU A 295 -11.98 -7.88 5.96
CA LEU A 295 -10.77 -7.05 5.98
C LEU A 295 -11.03 -5.66 6.56
N LEU A 296 -12.27 -5.17 6.53
CA LEU A 296 -12.63 -3.84 7.05
C LEU A 296 -12.31 -3.65 8.54
N PRO A 297 -12.71 -4.53 9.49
CA PRO A 297 -12.35 -4.36 10.92
C PRO A 297 -10.84 -4.42 11.16
N VAL A 298 -10.10 -5.22 10.39
CA VAL A 298 -8.62 -5.26 10.43
C VAL A 298 -8.05 -3.92 9.99
N PHE A 299 -8.52 -3.39 8.86
CA PHE A 299 -8.06 -2.12 8.34
C PHE A 299 -8.47 -0.94 9.23
N LEU A 300 -9.62 -1.01 9.91
CA LEU A 300 -10.05 -0.02 10.91
C LEU A 300 -9.09 0.06 12.11
N CYS A 301 -8.50 -1.06 12.54
CA CYS A 301 -7.44 -1.05 13.55
C CYS A 301 -6.21 -0.29 13.05
N ILE A 302 -5.78 -0.55 11.81
CA ILE A 302 -4.66 0.15 11.16
C ILE A 302 -4.96 1.65 11.04
N ALA A 303 -6.12 2.02 10.50
CA ALA A 303 -6.57 3.41 10.32
C ALA A 303 -6.65 4.18 11.66
N SER A 304 -7.02 3.49 12.73
CA SER A 304 -7.08 4.04 14.10
C SER A 304 -5.70 4.20 14.77
N GLY A 305 -4.63 3.76 14.11
CA GLY A 305 -3.25 3.89 14.59
C GLY A 305 -2.76 2.71 15.41
N ASN A 306 -3.43 1.56 15.35
CA ASN A 306 -2.91 0.33 15.95
C ASN A 306 -1.57 -0.05 15.29
N THR A 307 -0.61 -0.47 16.11
CA THR A 307 0.74 -0.82 15.67
C THR A 307 1.02 -2.32 15.70
N PHE A 308 0.01 -3.14 16.05
CA PHE A 308 0.11 -4.59 16.20
C PHE A 308 1.30 -4.97 17.08
N TYR A 309 1.16 -4.70 18.38
CA TYR A 309 2.22 -4.90 19.38
C TYR A 309 3.51 -4.12 19.10
N GLY A 310 3.45 -3.06 18.30
CA GLY A 310 4.60 -2.24 17.94
C GLY A 310 5.38 -2.75 16.73
N VAL A 311 4.98 -3.86 16.13
CA VAL A 311 5.66 -4.43 14.95
C VAL A 311 5.64 -3.43 13.79
N LEU A 312 4.50 -2.78 13.52
CA LEU A 312 4.34 -1.85 12.39
C LEU A 312 5.12 -0.53 12.53
N LYS A 313 5.69 -0.23 13.69
CA LYS A 313 6.55 0.95 13.92
C LYS A 313 8.04 0.60 13.97
N THR A 314 8.40 -0.64 13.66
CA THR A 314 9.81 -1.06 13.63
C THR A 314 10.53 -0.46 12.43
N ARG A 315 11.81 -0.11 12.62
CA ARG A 315 12.68 0.40 11.54
C ARG A 315 12.74 -0.51 10.30
N PRO A 316 12.90 -1.84 10.41
CA PRO A 316 12.93 -2.71 9.23
C PRO A 316 11.64 -2.65 8.41
N LEU A 317 10.47 -2.75 9.06
CA LEU A 317 9.20 -2.68 8.32
C LEU A 317 8.94 -1.28 7.74
N ALA A 318 9.35 -0.22 8.42
CA ALA A 318 9.30 1.13 7.86
C ALA A 318 10.18 1.27 6.60
N LEU A 319 11.35 0.62 6.56
CA LEU A 319 12.18 0.59 5.35
C LEU A 319 11.48 -0.16 4.22
N LEU A 320 11.02 -1.39 4.48
CA LEU A 320 10.28 -2.19 3.48
C LEU A 320 9.03 -1.44 2.99
N GLY A 321 8.36 -0.72 3.88
CA GLY A 321 7.23 0.15 3.58
C GLY A 321 7.56 1.31 2.66
N THR A 322 8.67 1.99 2.96
CA THR A 322 9.19 3.12 2.16
C THR A 322 9.48 2.67 0.72
N THR A 323 10.06 1.48 0.55
CA THR A 323 10.39 0.88 -0.75
C THR A 323 9.32 -0.07 -1.28
N SER A 324 8.12 -0.09 -0.69
CA SER A 324 7.07 -1.07 -1.02
C SER A 324 6.63 -1.03 -2.49
N PHE A 325 6.61 0.16 -3.11
CA PHE A 325 6.30 0.28 -4.54
C PHE A 325 7.38 -0.38 -5.40
N SER A 326 8.65 -0.23 -5.03
CA SER A 326 9.77 -0.81 -5.74
C SER A 326 9.80 -2.33 -5.61
N ILE A 327 9.50 -2.87 -4.41
CA ILE A 327 9.30 -4.31 -4.18
C ILE A 327 8.15 -4.82 -5.04
N TYR A 328 7.00 -4.12 -5.00
CA TYR A 328 5.81 -4.49 -5.74
C TYR A 328 6.04 -4.49 -7.27
N MET A 329 6.84 -3.59 -7.81
CA MET A 329 7.04 -3.53 -9.27
C MET A 329 7.99 -4.62 -9.79
N ILE A 330 9.03 -4.99 -9.04
CA ILE A 330 10.10 -5.87 -9.54
C ILE A 330 9.90 -7.35 -9.26
N HIS A 331 9.12 -7.70 -8.22
CA HIS A 331 9.13 -9.05 -7.69
C HIS A 331 8.73 -10.12 -8.71
N MET A 332 7.78 -9.86 -9.62
CA MET A 332 7.36 -10.83 -10.63
C MET A 332 8.52 -11.28 -11.51
N VAL A 333 9.31 -10.33 -12.03
CA VAL A 333 10.48 -10.63 -12.89
C VAL A 333 11.54 -11.40 -12.10
N ILE A 334 11.85 -10.96 -10.87
CA ILE A 334 12.86 -11.60 -10.02
C ILE A 334 12.46 -13.03 -9.66
N VAL A 335 11.22 -13.21 -9.21
CA VAL A 335 10.67 -14.52 -8.84
C VAL A 335 10.70 -15.45 -10.04
N TYR A 336 10.15 -15.01 -11.19
CA TYR A 336 10.12 -15.81 -12.42
C TYR A 336 11.52 -16.22 -12.84
N MET A 337 12.46 -15.27 -12.90
CA MET A 337 13.84 -15.52 -13.31
C MET A 337 14.52 -16.57 -12.41
N ILE A 338 14.47 -16.37 -11.09
CA ILE A 338 15.20 -17.21 -10.14
C ILE A 338 14.60 -18.61 -10.08
N ILE A 339 13.29 -18.74 -9.93
CA ILE A 339 12.67 -20.06 -9.77
C ILE A 339 12.79 -20.91 -11.04
N HIS A 340 12.67 -20.31 -12.23
CA HIS A 340 12.87 -21.02 -13.50
C HIS A 340 14.34 -21.37 -13.72
N ALA A 341 15.29 -20.53 -13.30
CA ALA A 341 16.71 -20.85 -13.36
C ALA A 341 17.05 -22.03 -12.43
N PHE A 342 16.55 -22.03 -11.20
CA PHE A 342 16.75 -23.13 -10.26
C PHE A 342 16.13 -24.44 -10.79
N ASN A 343 14.90 -24.38 -11.31
CA ASN A 343 14.23 -25.53 -11.92
C ASN A 343 15.05 -26.15 -13.05
N LYS A 344 15.73 -25.32 -13.85
CA LYS A 344 16.49 -25.74 -15.03
C LYS A 344 17.91 -26.20 -14.71
N PHE A 345 18.59 -25.52 -13.79
CA PHE A 345 20.04 -25.65 -13.60
C PHE A 345 20.48 -26.18 -12.24
N VAL A 346 19.60 -26.22 -11.23
CA VAL A 346 19.97 -26.61 -9.86
C VAL A 346 19.22 -27.86 -9.42
N PHE A 347 17.88 -27.81 -9.37
CA PHE A 347 17.04 -28.97 -9.06
C PHE A 347 15.65 -28.80 -9.67
N PRO A 348 15.02 -29.88 -10.16
CA PRO A 348 13.62 -29.84 -10.55
C PRO A 348 12.74 -29.47 -9.35
N ILE A 349 11.87 -28.47 -9.49
CA ILE A 349 11.01 -27.98 -8.41
C ILE A 349 10.14 -29.09 -7.80
N ASN A 350 9.75 -30.08 -8.62
CA ASN A 350 8.93 -31.23 -8.18
C ASN A 350 9.68 -32.25 -7.32
N SER A 351 11.02 -32.19 -7.30
CA SER A 351 11.86 -33.09 -6.52
C SER A 351 12.42 -32.47 -5.23
N ALA A 352 12.19 -31.18 -5.02
CA ALA A 352 12.71 -30.48 -3.85
C ALA A 352 11.80 -30.67 -2.63
N GLY A 353 12.41 -30.95 -1.47
CA GLY A 353 11.71 -30.91 -0.20
C GLY A 353 11.33 -29.48 0.22
N ASP A 354 10.43 -29.37 1.19
CA ASP A 354 9.89 -28.09 1.66
C ASP A 354 10.97 -27.09 2.05
N SER A 355 12.01 -27.52 2.76
CA SER A 355 13.12 -26.64 3.19
C SER A 355 13.86 -26.03 2.00
N GLY A 356 14.06 -26.78 0.91
CA GLY A 356 14.70 -26.30 -0.31
C GLY A 356 13.83 -25.28 -1.05
N ILE A 357 12.52 -25.54 -1.13
CA ILE A 357 11.55 -24.63 -1.73
C ILE A 357 11.47 -23.31 -0.94
N TRP A 358 11.41 -23.37 0.40
CA TRP A 358 11.34 -22.17 1.24
C TRP A 358 12.66 -21.41 1.29
N ALA A 359 13.80 -22.08 1.22
CA ALA A 359 15.10 -21.42 1.03
C ALA A 359 15.14 -20.64 -0.30
N LEU A 360 14.61 -21.22 -1.38
CA LEU A 360 14.50 -20.55 -2.67
C LEU A 360 13.50 -19.38 -2.64
N ALA A 361 12.36 -19.54 -1.97
CA ALA A 361 11.38 -18.47 -1.76
C ALA A 361 12.01 -17.28 -1.01
N PHE A 362 12.76 -17.58 0.06
CA PHE A 362 13.52 -16.59 0.81
C PHE A 362 14.57 -15.89 -0.05
N ALA A 363 15.34 -16.63 -0.86
CA ALA A 363 16.31 -16.05 -1.78
C ALA A 363 15.65 -15.09 -2.79
N CYS A 364 14.50 -15.48 -3.36
CA CYS A 364 13.73 -14.62 -4.25
C CYS A 364 13.28 -13.33 -3.55
N ALA A 365 12.72 -13.44 -2.33
CA ALA A 365 12.28 -12.29 -1.54
C ALA A 365 13.45 -11.36 -1.18
N LEU A 366 14.57 -11.93 -0.75
CA LEU A 366 15.77 -11.19 -0.41
C LEU A 366 16.32 -10.41 -1.62
N ILE A 367 16.48 -11.08 -2.76
CA ILE A 367 16.97 -10.45 -3.99
C ILE A 367 16.00 -9.36 -4.47
N ALA A 368 14.69 -9.63 -4.45
CA ALA A 368 13.68 -8.64 -4.79
C ALA A 368 13.77 -7.38 -3.90
N VAL A 369 13.96 -7.56 -2.59
CA VAL A 369 14.13 -6.45 -1.63
C VAL A 369 15.43 -5.68 -1.88
N LEU A 370 16.55 -6.36 -2.14
CA LEU A 370 17.82 -5.70 -2.44
C LEU A 370 17.77 -4.89 -3.74
N CYS A 371 17.21 -5.46 -4.81
CA CYS A 371 16.96 -4.74 -6.07
C CYS A 371 15.99 -3.57 -5.87
N ALA A 372 14.93 -3.75 -5.07
CA ALA A 372 13.99 -2.71 -4.73
C ALA A 372 14.64 -1.55 -3.95
N LEU A 373 15.55 -1.83 -3.01
CA LEU A 373 16.32 -0.80 -2.31
C LEU A 373 17.15 0.02 -3.29
N LEU A 374 17.94 -0.63 -4.15
CA LEU A 374 18.79 0.04 -5.14
C LEU A 374 17.97 0.92 -6.08
N THR A 375 16.90 0.37 -6.66
CA THR A 375 16.05 1.11 -7.61
C THR A 375 15.22 2.19 -6.92
N TYR A 376 14.80 2.00 -5.67
CA TYR A 376 14.22 3.08 -4.86
C TYR A 376 15.20 4.25 -4.75
N ARG A 377 16.46 4.00 -4.38
CA ARG A 377 17.45 5.06 -4.18
C ARG A 377 17.81 5.79 -5.46
N TYR A 378 18.04 5.06 -6.56
CA TYR A 378 18.65 5.62 -7.77
C TYR A 378 17.66 5.92 -8.89
N VAL A 379 16.50 5.27 -8.93
CA VAL A 379 15.49 5.48 -9.98
C VAL A 379 14.28 6.22 -9.44
N GLU A 380 13.75 5.82 -8.29
CA GLU A 380 12.47 6.34 -7.81
C GLU A 380 12.61 7.62 -6.97
N HIS A 381 13.47 7.61 -5.95
CA HIS A 381 13.65 8.69 -4.98
C HIS A 381 14.06 10.04 -5.61
N PRO A 382 14.94 10.11 -6.64
CA PRO A 382 15.34 11.39 -7.23
C PRO A 382 14.16 12.25 -7.69
N PHE A 383 13.12 11.63 -8.25
CA PHE A 383 11.92 12.31 -8.75
C PHE A 383 10.92 12.67 -7.66
N ILE A 384 10.97 11.97 -6.53
CA ILE A 384 10.15 12.27 -5.35
C ILE A 384 10.75 13.46 -4.58
N ALA A 385 12.08 13.45 -4.41
CA ALA A 385 12.81 14.45 -3.65
C ALA A 385 12.72 15.86 -4.25
N THR A 386 12.71 15.98 -5.58
CA THR A 386 12.63 17.28 -6.30
C THR A 386 11.39 18.10 -5.94
N ARG A 387 10.35 17.49 -5.38
CA ARG A 387 9.15 18.19 -4.91
C ARG A 387 9.35 18.94 -3.59
N ASN A 388 10.27 18.49 -2.74
CA ASN A 388 10.50 19.11 -1.44
C ASN A 388 11.36 20.38 -1.56
N ASP A 389 12.27 20.45 -2.53
CA ASP A 389 13.17 21.60 -2.71
C ASP A 389 12.53 22.75 -3.50
N ALA A 390 11.54 22.45 -4.35
CA ALA A 390 10.87 23.43 -5.22
C ALA A 390 9.78 24.27 -4.54
N ARG A 391 9.59 24.17 -3.22
CA ARG A 391 8.60 24.97 -2.49
C ARG A 391 9.33 25.93 -1.54
N PRO A 392 9.50 27.22 -1.87
CA PRO A 392 9.83 28.19 -0.85
C PRO A 392 8.73 28.13 0.20
N ALA A 393 9.13 28.01 1.47
CA ALA A 393 8.22 28.02 2.60
C ALA A 393 7.28 29.22 2.44
N ARG A 394 6.00 28.98 2.15
CA ARG A 394 4.98 30.02 2.29
C ARG A 394 5.01 30.37 3.78
N ARG A 395 5.64 31.50 4.11
CA ARG A 395 5.62 32.10 5.44
C ARG A 395 4.18 32.11 5.91
N ALA A 396 3.92 31.51 7.07
CA ALA A 396 2.65 31.69 7.76
C ALA A 396 2.44 33.21 7.97
N PRO A 397 1.21 33.73 7.86
CA PRO A 397 0.97 35.12 8.22
C PRO A 397 1.34 35.28 9.69
N GLU A 398 2.29 36.17 9.94
CA GLU A 398 2.71 36.62 11.26
C GLU A 398 1.45 37.03 12.04
N ARG A 399 1.14 36.29 13.10
CA ARG A 399 0.05 36.67 14.00
C ARG A 399 0.47 37.96 14.69
N THR A 400 -0.19 39.04 14.30
CA THR A 400 -0.09 40.37 14.86
C THR A 400 -0.17 40.30 16.38
N ARG A 401 0.92 40.70 17.03
CA ARG A 401 1.05 40.89 18.47
C ARG A 401 0.20 42.10 18.85
N VAL A 402 -0.93 41.89 19.54
CA VAL A 402 -1.68 43.00 20.15
C VAL A 402 -1.89 42.71 21.65
N ARG A 403 -1.14 43.50 22.43
CA ARG A 403 -1.28 43.92 23.84
C ARG A 403 -2.01 43.01 24.84
N ARG A 404 -1.20 42.48 25.77
CA ARG A 404 -1.58 42.17 27.14
C ARG A 404 -1.94 43.49 27.86
N VAL A 405 -3.19 43.66 28.24
CA VAL A 405 -3.60 44.65 29.25
C VAL A 405 -3.49 43.93 30.59
N GLU A 406 -2.47 44.28 31.37
CA GLU A 406 -2.43 43.97 32.80
C GLU A 406 -3.32 44.98 33.51
N HIS A 407 -4.49 44.53 33.97
CA HIS A 407 -5.23 45.27 35.01
C HIS A 407 -4.80 44.66 36.35
N ARG A 408 -3.95 45.41 37.06
CA ARG A 408 -3.69 45.20 38.49
C ARG A 408 -5.01 45.38 39.25
N SER A 409 -5.37 44.36 40.02
CA SER A 409 -6.27 44.45 41.16
C SER A 409 -5.56 45.15 42.30
N SER A 410 -6.15 46.22 42.83
CA SER A 410 -5.85 46.73 44.17
C SER A 410 -7.18 46.94 44.87
N ASP A 411 -7.48 46.00 45.75
CA ASP A 411 -8.38 46.20 46.88
C ASP A 411 -7.79 47.32 47.75
N GLU A 412 -8.59 48.33 48.08
CA GLU A 412 -8.57 48.96 49.39
C GLU A 412 -9.83 49.81 49.56
N GLU A 413 -10.58 49.45 50.59
CA GLU A 413 -11.86 49.98 51.03
C GLU A 413 -11.57 50.85 52.27
N HIS A 414 -11.89 52.15 52.25
CA HIS A 414 -12.15 52.95 53.46
C HIS A 414 -12.77 54.33 53.13
N VAL A 415 -14.11 54.40 53.17
CA VAL A 415 -14.95 55.21 54.07
C VAL A 415 -14.44 56.60 54.53
N VAL A 416 -15.19 57.65 54.11
CA VAL A 416 -15.61 58.88 54.85
C VAL A 416 -14.58 59.99 55.11
N ASP A 417 -14.75 61.18 54.49
CA ASP A 417 -15.45 62.32 55.11
C ASP A 417 -15.61 63.53 54.16
N ALA A 418 -16.69 64.30 54.38
CA ALA A 418 -17.03 65.54 53.70
C ALA A 418 -16.51 66.77 54.49
N VAL A 419 -16.76 67.98 53.94
CA VAL A 419 -16.37 69.34 54.42
C VAL A 419 -14.98 69.75 53.90
N GLY A 420 -14.74 70.87 53.23
CA GLY A 420 -15.44 72.12 52.94
C GLY A 420 -14.38 73.15 52.50
N GLU A 421 -14.83 74.29 51.97
CA GLU A 421 -14.06 75.55 51.74
C GLU A 421 -13.28 75.82 50.42
N THR A 422 -13.97 76.59 49.56
CA THR A 422 -13.61 77.93 49.03
C THR A 422 -12.36 78.16 48.15
N ALA A 423 -12.57 78.58 46.89
CA ALA A 423 -12.45 79.98 46.42
C ALA A 423 -11.90 80.18 44.98
N SER A 424 -12.64 80.99 44.20
CA SER A 424 -12.27 81.76 42.99
C SER A 424 -12.11 80.95 41.67
N ARG A 425 -12.72 81.29 40.52
CA ARG A 425 -13.49 82.45 40.03
C ARG A 425 -14.63 81.97 39.14
#